data_AF-A0A1X7QLC7-F1
#
_entry.id   AF-A0A1X7QLC7-F1
#
_cell.length_a   1.000
_cell.length_b   1.000
_cell.length_c   1.000
_cell.angle_alpha   90.00
_cell.angle_beta   90.00
_cell.angle_gamma   90.00
#
_symmetry.space_group_name_H-M   'P 1'
#
loop_
_entity.id
_entity.type
_entity.pdbx_description
1 polymer ?
#
loop_
_entity_poly.entity_id
_entity_poly.type
_entity_poly.pdbx_seq_one_letter_code
_entity_poly.pdbx_strand_id
1 'polypeptide(L)'
;MAEEQNLEAIMGLIINGGNAKSSSMEAIMAAKKGDFETAAAKLAEADAALSEAHNSQTDMLTKEASGDHMQVTLLTVHSQDHLMNAITFRDLAGEVVDVYKKMAGVPVD
;
A
#
# COMPACT_ATOMS: atom_id res chain seq x y z
N MET A 1 -8.03 -6.47 -25.71
CA MET A 1 -9.03 -6.83 -24.67
C MET A 1 -8.39 -7.54 -23.49
N ALA A 2 -7.93 -8.79 -23.59
CA ALA A 2 -7.29 -9.49 -22.45
C ALA A 2 -5.94 -8.87 -22.01
N GLU A 3 -5.07 -8.51 -22.95
CA GLU A 3 -3.80 -7.80 -22.64
C GLU A 3 -4.03 -6.41 -22.03
N GLU A 4 -5.09 -5.73 -22.48
CA GLU A 4 -5.43 -4.36 -22.06
C GLU A 4 -5.96 -4.35 -20.62
N GLN A 5 -6.81 -5.31 -20.26
CA GLN A 5 -7.27 -5.53 -18.89
C GLN A 5 -6.13 -5.93 -17.94
N ASN A 6 -5.19 -6.75 -18.41
CA ASN A 6 -4.00 -7.08 -17.61
C ASN A 6 -3.12 -5.85 -17.37
N LEU A 7 -2.92 -5.02 -18.39
CA LEU A 7 -2.14 -3.79 -18.23
C LEU A 7 -2.82 -2.81 -17.27
N GLU A 8 -4.15 -2.69 -17.32
CA GLU A 8 -4.93 -1.84 -16.39
C GLU A 8 -4.79 -2.33 -14.94
N ALA A 9 -4.87 -3.64 -14.70
CA ALA A 9 -4.65 -4.22 -13.38
C ALA A 9 -3.21 -3.99 -12.87
N ILE A 10 -2.21 -4.17 -13.73
CA ILE A 10 -0.79 -3.92 -13.42
C ILE A 10 -0.57 -2.43 -13.08
N MET A 11 -1.10 -1.51 -13.88
CA MET A 11 -0.96 -0.08 -13.63
C MET A 11 -1.70 0.35 -12.36
N GLY A 12 -2.89 -0.21 -12.10
CA GLY A 12 -3.63 0.01 -10.87
C GLY A 12 -2.82 -0.39 -9.62
N LEU A 13 -2.17 -1.55 -9.65
CA LEU A 13 -1.25 -1.98 -8.58
C LEU A 13 -0.09 -0.99 -8.36
N ILE A 14 0.55 -0.52 -9.44
CA ILE A 14 1.68 0.41 -9.35
C ILE A 14 1.24 1.75 -8.75
N ILE A 15 0.13 2.31 -9.25
CA ILE A 15 -0.39 3.61 -8.79
C ILE A 15 -0.81 3.52 -7.33
N ASN A 16 -1.62 2.52 -6.97
CA ASN A 16 -2.14 2.41 -5.62
C ASN A 16 -1.05 1.99 -4.62
N GLY A 17 -0.09 1.14 -5.00
CA GLY A 17 1.09 0.86 -4.19
C GLY A 17 1.97 2.11 -4.00
N GLY A 18 2.15 2.92 -5.05
CA GLY A 18 2.87 4.20 -4.97
C GLY A 18 2.19 5.22 -4.05
N ASN A 19 0.87 5.35 -4.15
CA ASN A 19 0.06 6.24 -3.32
C ASN A 19 0.11 5.81 -1.85
N ALA A 20 -0.12 4.52 -1.57
CA ALA A 20 -0.05 3.98 -0.22
C ALA A 20 1.31 4.24 0.46
N LYS A 21 2.40 4.01 -0.27
CA LYS A 21 3.76 4.29 0.23
C LYS A 21 3.96 5.78 0.51
N SER A 22 3.47 6.65 -0.37
CA SER A 22 3.60 8.10 -0.22
C SER A 22 2.82 8.61 0.98
N SER A 23 1.54 8.23 1.13
CA SER A 23 0.72 8.59 2.30
C SER A 23 1.31 8.04 3.60
N SER A 24 1.84 6.81 3.59
CA SER A 24 2.55 6.25 4.76
C SER A 24 3.77 7.08 5.16
N MET A 25 4.55 7.56 4.19
CA MET A 25 5.70 8.44 4.46
C MET A 25 5.24 9.80 5.01
N GLU A 26 4.18 10.37 4.44
CA GLU A 26 3.58 11.62 4.92
C GLU A 26 3.08 11.49 6.36
N ALA A 27 2.50 10.34 6.73
CA ALA A 27 2.09 10.05 8.10
C ALA A 27 3.27 10.10 9.09
N ILE A 28 4.39 9.45 8.74
CA ILE A 28 5.62 9.50 9.55
C ILE A 28 6.12 10.95 9.70
N MET A 29 6.10 11.73 8.61
CA MET A 29 6.54 13.14 8.63
C MET A 29 5.64 14.01 9.50
N ALA A 30 4.32 13.76 9.52
CA ALA A 30 3.37 14.46 10.37
C ALA A 30 3.58 14.11 11.85
N ALA A 31 3.68 12.82 12.17
CA ALA A 31 3.93 12.35 13.55
C ALA A 31 5.25 12.88 14.11
N LYS A 32 6.30 12.97 13.29
CA LYS A 32 7.59 13.58 13.69
C LYS A 32 7.45 15.05 14.12
N LYS A 33 6.43 15.76 13.63
CA LYS A 33 6.11 17.14 14.02
C LYS A 33 5.11 17.22 15.19
N GLY A 34 4.67 16.09 15.72
CA GLY A 34 3.61 15.99 16.74
C GLY A 34 2.19 16.14 16.19
N ASP A 35 2.02 16.18 14.86
CA ASP A 35 0.71 16.26 14.22
C ASP A 35 0.14 14.85 14.01
N PHE A 36 -0.40 14.28 15.09
CA PHE A 36 -0.92 12.91 15.10
C PHE A 36 -2.28 12.77 14.42
N GLU A 37 -3.05 13.86 14.30
CA GLU A 37 -4.32 13.86 13.56
C GLU A 37 -4.07 13.69 12.07
N THR A 38 -3.17 14.50 11.50
CA THR A 38 -2.75 14.34 10.10
C THR A 38 -2.07 12.99 9.88
N ALA A 39 -1.26 12.52 10.83
CA ALA A 39 -0.64 11.20 10.72
C ALA A 39 -1.68 10.08 10.61
N ALA A 40 -2.72 10.10 11.45
CA ALA A 40 -3.81 9.12 11.41
C ALA A 40 -4.61 9.20 10.09
N ALA A 41 -4.93 10.42 9.63
CA ALA A 41 -5.61 10.61 8.34
C ALA A 41 -4.79 10.04 7.18
N LYS A 42 -3.46 10.25 7.19
CA LYS A 42 -2.56 9.75 6.15
C LYS A 42 -2.37 8.24 6.17
N LEU A 43 -2.37 7.61 7.35
CA LEU A 43 -2.41 6.14 7.44
C LEU A 43 -3.72 5.58 6.88
N ALA A 44 -4.86 6.24 7.14
CA ALA A 44 -6.14 5.83 6.58
C ALA A 44 -6.20 5.98 5.04
N GLU A 45 -5.60 7.05 4.48
CA GLU A 45 -5.43 7.19 3.03
C GLU A 45 -4.56 6.05 2.46
N ALA A 46 -3.48 5.67 3.15
CA ALA A 46 -2.65 4.55 2.73
C ALA A 46 -3.42 3.22 2.75
N ASP A 47 -4.25 2.99 3.77
CA ASP A 47 -5.09 1.79 3.89
C ASP A 47 -6.13 1.69 2.78
N ALA A 48 -6.74 2.81 2.38
CA ALA A 48 -7.68 2.85 1.28
C ALA A 48 -7.00 2.46 -0.05
N ALA A 49 -5.84 3.06 -0.34
CA ALA A 49 -5.07 2.73 -1.54
C ALA A 49 -4.59 1.26 -1.55
N LEU A 50 -4.10 0.76 -0.41
CA LEU A 50 -3.71 -0.65 -0.27
C LEU A 50 -4.89 -1.59 -0.49
N SER A 51 -6.06 -1.27 0.01
CA SER A 51 -7.26 -2.10 -0.15
C SER A 51 -7.63 -2.26 -1.62
N GLU A 52 -7.58 -1.19 -2.41
CA GLU A 52 -7.82 -1.25 -3.85
C GLU A 52 -6.78 -2.12 -4.58
N ALA A 53 -5.48 -1.92 -4.28
CA ALA A 53 -4.41 -2.70 -4.88
C ALA A 53 -4.50 -4.19 -4.48
N HIS A 54 -4.76 -4.47 -3.21
CA HIS A 54 -4.84 -5.84 -2.68
C HIS A 54 -5.99 -6.63 -3.28
N ASN A 55 -7.13 -5.99 -3.56
CA ASN A 55 -8.24 -6.62 -4.28
C ASN A 55 -7.82 -7.06 -5.68
N SER A 56 -7.13 -6.20 -6.42
CA SER A 56 -6.59 -6.53 -7.76
C SER A 56 -5.57 -7.68 -7.70
N GLN A 57 -4.68 -7.68 -6.70
CA GLN A 57 -3.73 -8.78 -6.47
C GLN A 57 -4.45 -10.10 -6.14
N THR A 58 -5.48 -10.05 -5.30
CA THR A 58 -6.27 -11.22 -4.91
C THR A 58 -6.98 -11.83 -6.13
N ASP A 59 -7.53 -11.00 -7.00
CA ASP A 59 -8.15 -11.46 -8.25
C ASP A 59 -7.14 -12.13 -9.18
N MET A 60 -5.92 -11.58 -9.30
CA MET A 60 -4.84 -12.19 -10.09
C MET A 60 -4.43 -13.56 -9.55
N LEU A 61 -4.26 -13.68 -8.23
CA LEU A 61 -3.93 -14.96 -7.59
C LEU A 61 -5.05 -15.98 -7.72
N THR A 62 -6.31 -15.53 -7.65
CA THR A 62 -7.48 -16.40 -7.82
C THR A 62 -7.56 -16.96 -9.24
N LYS A 63 -7.31 -16.13 -10.26
CA LYS A 63 -7.24 -16.57 -11.66
C LYS A 63 -6.11 -17.59 -11.87
N GLU A 64 -4.92 -17.29 -11.36
CA GLU A 64 -3.77 -18.21 -11.43
C GLU A 64 -4.11 -19.58 -10.79
N ALA A 65 -4.71 -19.59 -9.61
CA ALA A 65 -5.12 -20.81 -8.92
C ALA A 65 -6.21 -21.60 -9.66
N SER A 66 -7.04 -20.93 -10.46
CA SER A 66 -8.07 -21.54 -11.31
C SER A 66 -7.52 -22.13 -12.63
N GLY A 67 -6.21 -21.99 -12.88
CA GLY A 67 -5.55 -22.46 -14.10
C GLY A 67 -5.51 -21.43 -15.24
N ASP A 68 -5.96 -20.19 -14.97
CA ASP A 68 -5.81 -19.06 -15.89
C ASP A 68 -4.48 -18.37 -15.62
N HIS A 69 -3.43 -18.88 -16.26
CA HIS A 69 -2.07 -18.42 -16.05
C HIS A 69 -1.83 -17.06 -16.69
N MET A 70 -1.43 -16.08 -15.87
CA MET A 70 -1.03 -14.77 -16.38
C MET A 70 0.38 -14.84 -17.01
N GLN A 71 0.58 -14.10 -18.10
CA GLN A 71 1.93 -13.86 -18.61
C GLN A 71 2.74 -13.00 -17.63
N VAL A 72 3.80 -13.58 -17.07
CA VAL A 72 4.74 -12.86 -16.21
C VAL A 72 5.65 -11.98 -17.07
N THR A 73 5.53 -10.66 -16.89
CA THR A 73 6.41 -9.65 -17.51
C THR A 73 7.16 -8.87 -16.44
N LEU A 74 8.15 -8.07 -16.84
CA LEU A 74 8.84 -7.17 -15.91
C LEU A 74 7.86 -6.20 -15.22
N LEU A 75 6.85 -5.71 -15.93
CA LEU A 75 5.83 -4.83 -15.35
C LEU A 75 4.93 -5.59 -14.36
N THR A 76 4.59 -6.86 -14.64
CA THR A 76 3.85 -7.71 -13.70
C THR A 76 4.62 -7.91 -12.40
N VAL A 77 5.92 -8.20 -12.48
CA VAL A 77 6.77 -8.36 -11.28
C VAL A 77 6.88 -7.02 -10.54
N HIS A 78 7.15 -5.94 -11.27
CA HIS A 78 7.30 -4.61 -10.69
C HIS A 78 6.04 -4.11 -9.98
N SER A 79 4.86 -4.41 -10.49
CA SER A 79 3.60 -4.02 -9.85
C SER A 79 3.37 -4.77 -8.53
N GLN A 80 3.73 -6.05 -8.47
CA GLN A 80 3.72 -6.85 -7.24
C GLN A 80 4.75 -6.34 -6.23
N ASP A 81 5.96 -5.97 -6.67
CA ASP A 81 6.99 -5.36 -5.82
C ASP A 81 6.49 -4.05 -5.20
N HIS A 82 5.81 -3.20 -6.00
CA HIS A 82 5.22 -1.95 -5.53
C HIS A 82 4.20 -2.19 -4.41
N LEU A 83 3.28 -3.15 -4.59
CA LEU A 83 2.27 -3.47 -3.60
C LEU A 83 2.89 -4.05 -2.32
N MET A 84 3.73 -5.07 -2.43
CA MET A 84 4.32 -5.71 -1.24
C MET A 84 5.22 -4.76 -0.45
N ASN A 85 5.97 -3.90 -1.14
CA ASN A 85 6.73 -2.84 -0.48
C ASN A 85 5.79 -1.83 0.20
N ALA A 86 4.66 -1.46 -0.41
CA ALA A 86 3.72 -0.52 0.18
C ALA A 86 3.04 -1.07 1.44
N ILE A 87 2.64 -2.35 1.44
CA ILE A 87 2.09 -3.05 2.62
C ILE A 87 3.10 -2.99 3.77
N THR A 88 4.33 -3.47 3.52
CA THR A 88 5.39 -3.48 4.54
C THR A 88 5.69 -2.08 5.07
N PHE A 89 5.69 -1.08 4.18
CA PHE A 89 5.99 0.30 4.56
C PHE A 89 4.87 0.93 5.38
N ARG A 90 3.60 0.63 5.06
CA ARG A 90 2.45 1.07 5.84
C ARG A 90 2.48 0.49 7.25
N ASP A 91 2.74 -0.81 7.37
CA ASP A 91 2.78 -1.48 8.68
C ASP A 91 3.87 -0.86 9.56
N LEU A 92 5.06 -0.68 8.99
CA LEU A 92 6.15 0.00 9.69
C LEU A 92 5.82 1.47 10.01
N ALA A 93 5.12 2.18 9.11
CA ALA A 93 4.71 3.57 9.35
C ALA A 93 3.79 3.68 10.57
N GLY A 94 2.85 2.75 10.75
CA GLY A 94 2.01 2.67 11.94
C GLY A 94 2.83 2.57 13.23
N GLU A 95 3.75 1.60 13.28
CA GLU A 95 4.66 1.41 14.43
C GLU A 95 5.51 2.65 14.71
N VAL A 96 6.02 3.31 13.66
CA VAL A 96 6.83 4.53 13.81
C VAL A 96 5.99 5.70 14.34
N VAL A 97 4.76 5.87 13.86
CA VAL A 97 3.82 6.88 14.37
C VAL A 97 3.54 6.65 15.84
N ASP A 98 3.36 5.40 16.24
CA ASP A 98 3.10 5.03 17.64
C ASP A 98 4.32 5.21 18.55
N VAL A 99 5.53 4.97 18.03
CA VAL A 99 6.77 5.36 18.73
C VAL A 99 6.79 6.87 18.99
N TYR A 100 6.46 7.70 17.99
CA TYR A 100 6.40 9.15 18.17
C TYR A 100 5.32 9.57 19.18
N LYS A 101 4.14 8.94 19.19
CA LYS A 101 3.11 9.16 20.20
C LYS A 101 3.62 8.85 21.61
N LYS A 102 4.24 7.67 21.81
CA LYS A 102 4.83 7.28 23.11
C LYS A 102 5.87 8.30 23.59
N MET A 103 6.75 8.76 22.70
CA MET A 103 7.75 9.79 23.03
C MET A 103 7.13 11.13 23.42
N ALA A 104 5.96 11.47 22.86
CA ALA A 104 5.20 12.68 23.19
C ALA A 104 4.28 12.52 24.41
N GLY A 105 4.25 11.35 25.06
CA GLY A 105 3.34 11.05 26.17
C GLY A 105 1.88 10.87 25.75
N VAL A 106 1.62 10.66 24.45
CA VAL A 106 0.30 10.34 23.92
C VAL A 106 0.06 8.83 24.08
N PRO A 107 -1.09 8.41 24.64
CA PRO A 107 -1.45 7.00 24.72
C PRO A 107 -1.46 6.34 23.33
N VAL A 108 -1.07 5.08 23.31
CA VAL A 108 -1.14 4.22 22.13
C VAL A 108 -1.93 2.99 22.56
N ASP A 109 -2.87 2.58 21.71
CA ASP A 109 -3.69 1.39 21.94
C ASP A 109 -2.88 0.08 21.76
#